data_AF-Q2NB10-F1
#
_entry.id   AF-Q2NB10-F1
#
_cell.length_a   1.000
_cell.length_b   1.000
_cell.length_c   1.000
_cell.angle_alpha   90.00
_cell.angle_beta   90.00
_cell.angle_gamma   90.00
#
_symmetry.space_group_name_H-M   'P 1'
#
loop_
_entity.id
_entity.type
_entity.pdbx_description
1 polymer ?
#
loop_
_entity_poly.entity_id
_entity_poly.type
_entity_poly.pdbx_seq_one_letter_code
_entity_poly.pdbx_strand_id
1 'polypeptide(L)'
;MNQIDITVGGRQFAIAVQPGDEEHVRNLADRINERFQQLANRYSQNLLFASLRIADELHAAEARRAKIEADSKTALTGIADLKREAELAEDKAAKLKERVSGLEKELDQAQTAIQQESNKYNDLIADNERFKVAVMEADSEKSRLQGELASLRSERDALEAKLAEAEEQSAPPQQASFINPAAAPDDPELAPSLERFAELLENCAAKLEGVGETS
;
A
#
# COMPACT_ATOMS: atom_id res chain seq x y z
N MET A 1 75.74 35.17 30.11
CA MET A 1 76.41 33.98 29.55
C MET A 1 76.85 33.14 30.73
N ASN A 2 76.50 31.86 30.75
CA ASN A 2 76.92 30.95 31.80
C ASN A 2 78.07 30.07 31.27
N GLN A 3 79.03 29.74 32.11
CA GLN A 3 80.17 28.91 31.73
C GLN A 3 80.02 27.56 32.42
N ILE A 4 80.11 26.48 31.64
CA ILE A 4 80.03 25.12 32.15
C ILE A 4 81.33 24.38 31.83
N ASP A 5 81.77 23.57 32.79
CA ASP A 5 82.89 22.66 32.61
C ASP A 5 82.37 21.28 32.20
N ILE A 6 82.86 20.78 31.07
CA ILE A 6 82.57 19.44 30.55
C ILE A 6 83.84 18.60 30.48
N THR A 7 83.71 17.28 30.61
CA THR A 7 84.85 16.36 30.52
C THR A 7 84.67 15.39 29.35
N VAL A 8 85.63 15.36 28.43
CA VAL A 8 85.62 14.43 27.28
C VAL A 8 86.99 13.77 27.19
N GLY A 9 87.03 12.43 27.19
CA GLY A 9 88.27 11.68 27.03
C GLY A 9 89.32 11.98 28.12
N GLY A 10 88.88 12.31 29.33
CA GLY A 10 89.75 12.65 30.46
C GLY A 10 90.30 14.08 30.45
N ARG A 11 89.87 14.95 29.52
CA ARG A 11 90.23 16.38 29.48
C ARG A 11 89.01 17.25 29.81
N GLN A 12 89.23 18.31 30.60
CA GLN A 12 88.22 19.30 30.93
C GLN A 12 88.23 20.45 29.91
N PHE A 13 87.04 20.88 29.51
CA PHE A 13 86.81 22.02 28.64
C PHE A 13 85.77 22.94 29.26
N ALA A 14 86.04 24.24 29.26
CA ALA A 14 85.08 25.23 29.70
C ALA A 14 84.39 25.85 28.48
N ILE A 15 83.06 25.73 28.41
CA ILE A 15 82.24 26.20 27.28
C ILE A 15 81.29 27.28 27.78
N ALA A 16 81.24 28.39 27.04
CA ALA A 16 80.24 29.43 27.25
C ALA A 16 78.93 29.03 26.57
N VAL A 17 77.84 29.02 27.32
CA VAL A 17 76.52 28.56 26.87
C VAL A 17 75.46 29.62 27.14
N GLN A 18 74.38 29.60 26.36
CA GLN A 18 73.21 30.42 26.63
C GLN A 18 72.48 29.93 27.90
N PRO A 19 71.83 30.83 28.65
CA PRO A 19 71.04 30.42 29.81
C PRO A 19 69.94 29.41 29.41
N GLY A 20 69.88 28.26 30.09
CA GLY A 20 68.88 27.21 29.83
C GLY A 20 69.36 26.04 28.97
N ASP A 21 70.46 26.18 28.24
CA ASP A 21 71.02 25.10 27.40
C ASP A 21 72.08 24.25 28.15
N GLU A 22 72.34 24.54 29.43
CA GLU A 22 73.43 23.92 30.18
C GLU A 22 73.29 22.39 30.27
N GLU A 23 72.08 21.89 30.49
CA GLU A 23 71.79 20.46 30.54
C GLU A 23 71.95 19.79 29.17
N HIS A 24 71.50 20.45 28.09
CA HIS A 24 71.62 19.93 26.73
C HIS A 24 73.09 19.76 26.32
N VAL A 25 73.93 20.76 26.60
CA VAL A 25 75.37 20.70 26.28
C VAL A 25 76.09 19.65 27.12
N ARG A 26 75.73 19.46 28.40
CA ARG A 26 76.25 18.35 29.22
C ARG A 26 75.89 16.99 28.63
N ASN A 27 74.63 16.79 28.27
CA ASN A 27 74.17 15.55 27.64
C ASN A 27 74.89 15.26 26.31
N LEU A 28 75.18 16.29 25.51
CA LEU A 28 75.95 16.13 24.28
C LEU A 28 77.41 15.75 24.56
N ALA A 29 78.03 16.39 25.55
CA ALA A 29 79.39 16.07 25.97
C ALA A 29 79.51 14.63 26.48
N ASP A 30 78.53 14.16 27.27
CA ASP A 30 78.48 12.78 27.76
C ASP A 30 78.37 11.78 26.61
N ARG A 31 77.51 12.03 25.61
CA ARG A 31 77.41 11.19 24.40
C ARG A 31 78.71 11.14 23.61
N ILE A 32 79.39 12.28 23.44
CA ILE A 32 80.71 12.33 22.78
C ILE A 32 81.72 11.51 23.59
N ASN A 33 81.72 11.65 24.93
CA ASN A 33 82.63 10.94 25.82
C ASN A 33 82.39 9.41 25.79
N GLU A 34 81.14 8.95 25.76
CA GLU A 34 80.80 7.53 25.60
C GLU A 34 81.37 6.94 24.30
N ARG A 35 81.22 7.67 23.18
CA ARG A 35 81.77 7.23 21.88
C ARG A 35 83.29 7.33 21.85
N PHE A 36 83.88 8.29 22.55
CA PHE A 36 85.32 8.47 22.67
C PHE A 36 85.98 7.33 23.45
N GLN A 37 85.38 6.86 24.56
CA GLN A 37 85.93 5.80 25.40
C GLN A 37 86.08 4.45 24.67
N GLN A 38 85.38 4.26 23.56
CA GLN A 38 85.44 3.04 22.73
C GLN A 38 86.65 3.01 21.78
N LEU A 39 87.51 4.04 21.78
CA LEU A 39 88.58 4.25 20.81
C LEU A 39 89.99 4.29 21.48
N ALA A 40 91.05 4.07 20.70
CA ALA A 40 92.43 3.82 21.19
C ALA A 40 93.19 5.06 21.73
N ASN A 41 94.49 4.98 22.05
CA ASN A 41 95.20 6.02 22.82
C ASN A 41 95.59 7.32 22.05
N ARG A 42 94.80 7.78 21.07
CA ARG A 42 95.05 9.00 20.26
C ARG A 42 93.91 10.00 20.36
N TYR A 43 94.07 11.02 21.21
CA TYR A 43 93.00 11.96 21.59
C TYR A 43 92.31 12.67 20.42
N SER A 44 93.05 13.39 19.57
CA SER A 44 92.45 14.19 18.48
C SER A 44 91.76 13.34 17.41
N GLN A 45 92.35 12.20 17.08
CA GLN A 45 91.81 11.25 16.11
C GLN A 45 90.52 10.58 16.64
N ASN A 46 90.50 10.21 17.92
CA ASN A 46 89.31 9.64 18.53
C ASN A 46 88.14 10.61 18.64
N LEU A 47 88.43 11.87 18.98
CA LEU A 47 87.40 12.89 19.07
C LEU A 47 86.75 13.11 17.70
N LEU A 48 87.54 13.13 16.62
CA LEU A 48 87.03 13.21 15.26
C LEU A 48 86.12 12.02 14.94
N PHE A 49 86.55 10.78 15.24
CA PHE A 49 85.73 9.59 15.00
C PHE A 49 84.44 9.56 15.83
N ALA A 50 84.49 9.98 17.10
CA ALA A 50 83.32 10.08 17.95
C ALA A 50 82.30 11.09 17.40
N SER A 51 82.76 12.27 16.97
CA SER A 51 81.92 13.30 16.37
C SER A 51 81.32 12.85 15.03
N LEU A 52 82.12 12.23 14.15
CA LEU A 52 81.62 11.70 12.87
C LEU A 52 80.56 10.61 13.08
N ARG A 53 80.79 9.71 14.03
CA ARG A 53 79.83 8.65 14.35
C ARG A 53 78.50 9.19 14.87
N ILE A 54 78.53 10.22 15.71
CA ILE A 54 77.32 10.87 16.20
C ILE A 54 76.59 11.60 15.06
N ALA A 55 77.33 12.23 14.15
CA ALA A 55 76.75 12.85 12.96
C ALA A 55 76.07 11.81 12.05
N ASP A 56 76.68 10.64 11.84
CA ASP A 56 76.08 9.53 11.11
C ASP A 56 74.81 8.99 11.80
N GLU A 57 74.84 8.86 13.13
CA GLU A 57 73.68 8.44 13.92
C GLU A 57 72.52 9.44 13.83
N LEU A 58 72.82 10.75 13.85
CA LEU A 58 71.84 11.81 13.66
C LEU A 58 71.25 11.77 12.25
N HIS A 59 72.09 11.70 11.22
CA HIS A 59 71.63 11.60 9.82
C HIS A 59 70.74 10.36 9.61
N ALA A 60 71.12 9.21 10.18
CA ALA A 60 70.31 8.00 10.12
C ALA A 60 68.99 8.12 10.92
N ALA A 61 68.96 8.89 12.00
CA ALA A 61 67.73 9.17 12.75
C ALA A 61 66.80 10.11 11.98
N GLU A 62 67.33 11.15 11.34
CA GLU A 62 66.57 12.07 10.48
C GLU A 62 65.97 11.36 9.27
N ALA A 63 66.75 10.51 8.59
CA ALA A 63 66.27 9.70 7.48
C ALA A 63 65.13 8.75 7.92
N ARG A 64 65.25 8.12 9.11
CA ARG A 64 64.17 7.30 9.68
C ARG A 64 62.93 8.13 10.01
N ARG A 65 63.10 9.33 10.57
CA ARG A 65 61.99 10.24 10.89
C ARG A 65 61.24 10.68 9.63
N ALA A 66 61.98 11.05 8.58
CA ALA A 66 61.40 11.42 7.29
C ALA A 66 60.58 10.27 6.67
N LYS A 67 61.06 9.03 6.80
CA LYS A 67 60.31 7.85 6.36
C LYS A 67 59.01 7.66 7.16
N ILE A 68 59.08 7.74 8.49
CA ILE A 68 57.90 7.62 9.37
C ILE A 68 56.87 8.71 9.05
N GLU A 69 57.33 9.93 8.79
CA GLU A 69 56.47 11.05 8.42
C GLU A 69 55.77 10.82 7.07
N ALA A 70 56.50 10.29 6.07
CA ALA A 70 55.92 9.91 4.78
C ALA A 70 54.89 8.76 4.92
N ASP A 71 55.22 7.73 5.70
CA ASP A 71 54.32 6.59 5.97
C ASP A 71 53.06 7.07 6.73
N SER A 72 53.23 7.95 7.73
CA SER A 72 52.12 8.54 8.49
C SER A 72 51.22 9.39 7.60
N LYS A 73 51.79 10.21 6.72
CA LYS A 73 51.01 10.99 5.75
C LYS A 73 50.20 10.09 4.81
N THR A 74 50.80 9.00 4.35
CA THR A 74 50.14 8.02 3.47
C THR A 74 49.01 7.29 4.22
N ALA A 75 49.22 6.94 5.49
CA ALA A 75 48.18 6.35 6.33
C ALA A 75 47.03 7.34 6.58
N LEU A 76 47.32 8.61 6.83
CA LEU A 76 46.31 9.66 7.02
C LEU A 76 45.45 9.86 5.76
N THR A 77 46.05 9.84 4.57
CA THR A 77 45.29 9.90 3.32
C THR A 77 44.41 8.65 3.14
N GLY A 78 44.93 7.46 3.45
CA GLY A 78 44.15 6.22 3.40
C GLY A 78 42.97 6.21 4.37
N ILE A 79 43.13 6.77 5.58
CA ILE A 79 42.03 6.92 6.54
C ILE A 79 40.95 7.87 6.00
N ALA A 80 41.34 8.96 5.33
CA ALA A 80 40.38 9.90 4.74
C ALA A 80 39.57 9.24 3.62
N ASP A 81 40.20 8.42 2.78
CA ASP A 81 39.52 7.68 1.71
C ASP A 81 38.57 6.62 2.27
N LEU A 82 39.01 5.85 3.27
CA LEU A 82 38.16 4.86 3.96
C LEU A 82 36.95 5.51 4.64
N LYS A 83 37.13 6.69 5.23
CA LYS A 83 36.03 7.44 5.84
C LYS A 83 35.00 7.87 4.80
N ARG A 84 35.46 8.37 3.64
CA ARG A 84 34.57 8.74 2.54
C ARG A 84 33.80 7.52 1.99
N GLU A 85 34.45 6.37 1.90
CA GLU A 85 33.80 5.13 1.49
C GLU A 85 32.75 4.67 2.51
N ALA A 86 33.05 4.78 3.81
CA ALA A 86 32.11 4.48 4.88
C ALA A 86 30.87 5.40 4.84
N GLU A 87 31.04 6.71 4.67
CA GLU A 87 29.92 7.66 4.51
C GLU A 87 29.04 7.30 3.30
N LEU A 88 29.65 6.95 2.15
CA LEU A 88 28.91 6.51 0.97
C LEU A 88 28.18 5.17 1.20
N ALA A 89 28.75 4.27 2.00
CA ALA A 89 28.12 3.00 2.36
C ALA A 89 26.93 3.22 3.30
N GLU A 90 27.04 4.12 4.27
CA GLU A 90 25.95 4.52 5.16
C GLU A 90 24.77 5.14 4.39
N ASP A 91 25.05 6.03 3.44
CA ASP A 91 24.03 6.62 2.57
C ASP A 91 23.29 5.55 1.74
N LYS A 92 24.03 4.58 1.21
CA LYS A 92 23.43 3.45 0.47
C LYS A 92 22.57 2.58 1.40
N ALA A 93 23.05 2.31 2.61
CA ALA A 93 22.30 1.54 3.61
C ALA A 93 21.00 2.25 4.01
N ALA A 94 21.02 3.58 4.18
CA ALA A 94 19.85 4.38 4.46
C ALA A 94 18.80 4.28 3.33
N LYS A 95 19.23 4.42 2.07
CA LYS A 95 18.35 4.26 0.89
C LYS A 95 17.75 2.86 0.78
N LEU A 96 18.53 1.82 1.06
CA LEU A 96 18.04 0.44 1.07
C LEU A 96 17.00 0.24 2.16
N LYS A 97 17.22 0.78 3.36
CA LYS A 97 16.26 0.72 4.46
C LYS A 97 14.94 1.41 4.12
N GLU A 98 15.00 2.58 3.48
CA GLU A 98 13.81 3.26 3.00
C GLU A 98 13.05 2.42 1.95
N ARG A 99 13.78 1.82 0.99
CA ARG A 99 13.16 0.95 -0.03
C ARG A 99 12.50 -0.29 0.59
N VAL A 100 13.15 -0.92 1.57
CA VAL A 100 12.59 -2.05 2.32
C VAL A 100 11.30 -1.65 3.03
N SER A 101 11.29 -0.51 3.73
CA SER A 101 10.07 -0.02 4.39
C SER A 101 8.94 0.29 3.40
N GLY A 102 9.28 0.79 2.20
CA GLY A 102 8.31 0.98 1.12
C GLY A 102 7.71 -0.34 0.64
N LEU A 103 8.56 -1.34 0.39
CA LEU A 103 8.13 -2.68 -0.05
C LEU A 103 7.29 -3.40 1.01
N GLU A 104 7.61 -3.24 2.30
CA GLU A 104 6.80 -3.78 3.40
C GLU A 104 5.38 -3.19 3.38
N LYS A 105 5.25 -1.88 3.19
CA LYS A 105 3.93 -1.23 3.06
C LYS A 105 3.16 -1.71 1.84
N GLU A 106 3.83 -1.86 0.69
CA GLU A 106 3.22 -2.41 -0.52
C GLU A 106 2.73 -3.85 -0.30
N LEU A 107 3.51 -4.67 0.42
CA LEU A 107 3.14 -6.04 0.78
C LEU A 107 1.90 -6.09 1.68
N ASP A 108 1.85 -5.25 2.72
CA ASP A 108 0.70 -5.16 3.62
C ASP A 108 -0.57 -4.71 2.88
N GLN A 109 -0.44 -3.74 1.97
CA GLN A 109 -1.54 -3.29 1.12
C GLN A 109 -2.03 -4.40 0.20
N ALA A 110 -1.12 -5.12 -0.47
CA ALA A 110 -1.46 -6.22 -1.35
C ALA A 110 -2.14 -7.37 -0.59
N GLN A 111 -1.64 -7.72 0.60
CA GLN A 111 -2.26 -8.74 1.46
C GLN A 111 -3.67 -8.34 1.90
N THR A 112 -3.86 -7.08 2.30
CA THR A 112 -5.18 -6.57 2.68
C THR A 112 -6.14 -6.61 1.49
N ALA A 113 -5.69 -6.23 0.29
CA ALA A 113 -6.51 -6.29 -0.92
C ALA A 113 -6.89 -7.73 -1.28
N ILE A 114 -5.94 -8.67 -1.20
CA ILE A 114 -6.21 -10.11 -1.41
C ILE A 114 -7.24 -10.62 -0.40
N GLN A 115 -7.11 -10.26 0.89
CA GLN A 115 -8.06 -10.68 1.91
C GLN A 115 -9.46 -10.12 1.65
N GLN A 116 -9.56 -8.85 1.24
CA GLN A 116 -10.84 -8.23 0.89
C GLN A 116 -11.50 -8.93 -0.30
N GLU A 117 -10.74 -9.20 -1.37
CA GLU A 117 -11.26 -9.92 -2.53
C GLU A 117 -11.66 -11.36 -2.18
N SER A 118 -10.89 -12.05 -1.31
CA SER A 118 -11.27 -13.38 -0.82
C SER A 118 -12.58 -13.35 -0.03
N ASN A 119 -12.79 -12.33 0.81
CA ASN A 119 -14.06 -12.18 1.55
C ASN A 119 -15.22 -11.92 0.58
N LYS A 120 -15.07 -11.01 -0.39
CA LYS A 120 -16.09 -10.75 -1.42
C LYS A 120 -16.43 -12.01 -2.23
N TYR A 121 -15.41 -12.80 -2.57
CA TYR A 121 -15.60 -14.06 -3.29
C TYR A 121 -16.40 -15.07 -2.46
N ASN A 122 -16.11 -15.19 -1.16
CA ASN A 122 -16.87 -16.06 -0.25
C ASN A 122 -18.32 -15.59 -0.09
N ASP A 123 -18.55 -14.28 0.04
CA ASP A 123 -19.90 -13.71 0.11
C ASP A 123 -20.69 -13.99 -1.17
N LEU A 124 -20.04 -13.84 -2.34
CA LEU A 124 -20.66 -14.12 -3.63
C LEU A 124 -20.98 -15.61 -3.81
N ILE A 125 -20.14 -16.52 -3.31
CA ILE A 125 -20.44 -17.95 -3.27
C ILE A 125 -21.69 -18.19 -2.42
N ALA A 126 -21.75 -17.62 -1.21
CA ALA A 126 -22.89 -17.79 -0.31
C ALA A 126 -24.19 -17.26 -0.93
N ASP A 127 -24.15 -16.10 -1.58
CA ASP A 127 -25.30 -15.55 -2.30
C ASP A 127 -25.69 -16.41 -3.51
N ASN A 128 -24.72 -16.96 -4.25
CA ASN A 128 -25.02 -17.88 -5.34
C ASN A 128 -25.74 -19.14 -4.86
N GLU A 129 -25.35 -19.69 -3.70
CA GLU A 129 -26.03 -20.81 -3.06
C GLU A 129 -27.45 -20.44 -2.63
N ARG A 130 -27.64 -19.26 -2.01
CA ARG A 130 -28.97 -18.75 -1.63
C ARG A 130 -29.89 -18.59 -2.84
N PHE A 131 -29.39 -18.02 -3.94
CA PHE A 131 -30.17 -17.87 -5.16
C PHE A 131 -30.53 -19.23 -5.77
N LYS A 132 -29.64 -20.22 -5.74
CA LYS A 132 -29.96 -21.59 -6.19
C LYS A 132 -31.10 -22.21 -5.38
N VAL A 133 -31.06 -22.09 -4.05
CA VAL A 133 -32.13 -22.59 -3.17
C VAL A 133 -33.45 -21.87 -3.45
N ALA A 134 -33.44 -20.54 -3.53
CA ALA A 134 -34.64 -19.75 -3.82
C ALA A 134 -35.25 -20.08 -5.19
N VAL A 135 -34.43 -20.33 -6.21
CA VAL A 135 -34.91 -20.79 -7.53
C VAL A 135 -35.55 -22.17 -7.43
N MET A 136 -34.94 -23.11 -6.70
CA MET A 136 -35.54 -24.45 -6.49
C MET A 136 -36.87 -24.38 -5.75
N GLU A 137 -36.98 -23.54 -4.72
CA GLU A 137 -38.23 -23.32 -3.98
C GLU A 137 -39.30 -22.73 -4.89
N ALA A 138 -38.99 -21.68 -5.66
CA ALA A 138 -39.91 -21.06 -6.60
C ALA A 138 -40.38 -22.02 -7.71
N ASP A 139 -39.48 -22.87 -8.23
CA ASP A 139 -39.83 -23.90 -9.20
C ASP A 139 -40.77 -24.95 -8.59
N SER A 140 -40.55 -25.33 -7.32
CA SER A 140 -41.44 -26.26 -6.60
C SER A 140 -42.83 -25.66 -6.37
N GLU A 141 -42.92 -24.40 -5.98
CA GLU A 141 -44.18 -23.68 -5.79
C GLU A 141 -44.93 -23.51 -7.10
N LYS A 142 -44.23 -23.14 -8.18
CA LYS A 142 -44.80 -23.05 -9.52
C LYS A 142 -45.38 -24.38 -9.96
N SER A 143 -44.66 -25.49 -9.74
CA SER A 143 -45.16 -26.82 -10.09
C SER A 143 -46.42 -27.17 -9.29
N ARG A 144 -46.47 -26.83 -8.00
CA ARG A 144 -47.65 -27.01 -7.14
C ARG A 144 -48.85 -26.20 -7.65
N LEU A 145 -48.68 -24.90 -7.88
CA LEU A 145 -49.73 -24.00 -8.37
C LEU A 145 -50.23 -24.42 -9.76
N GLN A 146 -49.35 -24.91 -10.63
CA GLN A 146 -49.75 -25.46 -11.93
C GLN A 146 -50.63 -26.71 -11.77
N GLY A 147 -50.31 -27.58 -10.80
CA GLY A 147 -51.16 -28.73 -10.46
C GLY A 147 -52.53 -28.33 -9.91
N GLU A 148 -52.56 -27.37 -8.98
CA GLU A 148 -53.81 -26.82 -8.43
C GLU A 148 -54.67 -26.17 -9.52
N LEU A 149 -54.09 -25.35 -10.40
CA LEU A 149 -54.79 -24.78 -11.55
C LEU A 149 -55.34 -25.83 -12.50
N ALA A 150 -54.61 -26.92 -12.73
CA ALA A 150 -55.09 -28.03 -13.57
C ALA A 150 -56.30 -28.72 -12.93
N SER A 151 -56.28 -28.95 -11.61
CA SER A 151 -57.40 -29.55 -10.89
C SER A 151 -58.66 -28.65 -10.90
N LEU A 152 -58.51 -27.35 -10.61
CA LEU A 152 -59.62 -26.39 -10.62
C LEU A 152 -60.23 -26.23 -12.02
N ARG A 153 -59.42 -26.28 -13.08
CA ARG A 153 -59.92 -26.28 -14.46
C ARG A 153 -60.78 -27.52 -14.74
N SER A 154 -60.32 -28.70 -14.33
CA SER A 154 -61.11 -29.93 -14.48
C SER A 154 -62.42 -29.88 -13.67
N GLU A 155 -62.40 -29.31 -12.47
CA GLU A 155 -63.60 -29.15 -11.65
C GLU A 155 -64.60 -28.18 -12.28
N ARG A 156 -64.12 -27.03 -12.79
CA ARG A 156 -64.95 -26.09 -13.55
C ARG A 156 -65.58 -26.77 -14.75
N ASP A 157 -64.80 -27.48 -15.55
CA ASP A 157 -65.30 -28.15 -16.76
C ASP A 157 -66.37 -29.19 -16.41
N ALA A 158 -66.20 -29.92 -15.30
CA ALA A 158 -67.20 -30.86 -14.80
C ALA A 158 -68.47 -30.18 -14.26
N LEU A 159 -68.34 -29.02 -13.62
CA LEU A 159 -69.48 -28.22 -13.17
C LEU A 159 -70.23 -27.59 -14.33
N GLU A 160 -69.54 -27.05 -15.34
CA GLU A 160 -70.14 -26.55 -16.57
C GLU A 160 -70.92 -27.66 -17.29
N ALA A 161 -70.37 -28.87 -17.39
CA ALA A 161 -71.08 -30.02 -17.95
C ALA A 161 -72.35 -30.36 -17.15
N LYS A 162 -72.28 -30.39 -15.82
CA LYS A 162 -73.45 -30.61 -14.96
C LYS A 162 -74.49 -29.50 -15.06
N LEU A 163 -74.05 -28.25 -15.22
CA LEU A 163 -74.94 -27.10 -15.37
C LEU A 163 -75.67 -27.17 -16.70
N ALA A 164 -74.98 -27.55 -17.79
CA ALA A 164 -75.58 -27.83 -19.09
C ALA A 164 -76.60 -28.99 -19.02
N GLU A 165 -76.27 -30.08 -18.33
CA GLU A 165 -77.22 -31.20 -18.11
C GLU A 165 -78.46 -30.77 -17.29
N ALA A 166 -78.28 -29.90 -16.28
CA ALA A 166 -79.36 -29.39 -15.46
C ALA A 166 -80.25 -28.38 -16.22
N GLU A 167 -79.66 -27.55 -17.09
CA GLU A 167 -80.40 -26.68 -18.02
C GLU A 167 -81.22 -27.50 -19.04
N GLU A 168 -80.67 -28.61 -19.56
CA GLU A 168 -81.43 -29.56 -20.40
C GLU A 168 -82.57 -30.25 -19.66
N GLN A 169 -82.39 -30.60 -18.37
CA GLN A 169 -83.42 -31.27 -17.56
C GLN A 169 -84.47 -30.32 -16.96
N SER A 170 -84.15 -29.03 -16.81
CA SER A 170 -85.07 -27.99 -16.33
C SER A 170 -85.79 -27.25 -17.46
N ALA A 171 -85.53 -27.62 -18.72
CA ALA A 171 -86.28 -27.15 -19.87
C ALA A 171 -87.79 -27.46 -19.68
N PRO A 172 -88.68 -26.45 -19.66
CA PRO A 172 -90.13 -26.69 -19.75
C PRO A 172 -90.45 -27.38 -21.09
N PRO A 173 -91.56 -28.13 -21.20
CA PRO A 173 -92.01 -28.59 -22.51
C PRO A 173 -92.18 -27.35 -23.39
N GLN A 174 -91.58 -27.41 -24.58
CA GLN A 174 -91.61 -26.37 -25.61
C GLN A 174 -92.98 -25.66 -25.66
N GLN A 175 -93.07 -24.47 -25.07
CA GLN A 175 -94.01 -23.48 -25.57
C GLN A 175 -93.31 -22.84 -26.76
N ALA A 176 -93.89 -23.06 -27.94
CA ALA A 176 -93.50 -22.40 -29.17
C ALA A 176 -93.30 -20.90 -28.92
N SER A 177 -92.04 -20.46 -28.97
CA SER A 177 -91.69 -19.04 -28.97
C SER A 177 -92.17 -18.43 -30.27
N PHE A 178 -93.22 -17.62 -30.20
CA PHE A 178 -93.78 -16.83 -31.30
C PHE A 178 -92.88 -15.68 -31.79
N ILE A 179 -91.56 -15.79 -31.65
CA ILE A 179 -90.63 -14.76 -32.11
C ILE A 179 -89.76 -15.33 -33.22
N ASN A 180 -90.20 -15.04 -34.43
CA ASN A 180 -89.48 -15.25 -35.68
C ASN A 180 -88.32 -14.23 -35.73
N PRO A 181 -87.04 -14.63 -35.89
CA PRO A 181 -85.91 -13.69 -35.91
C PRO A 181 -85.70 -13.03 -37.29
N ALA A 182 -86.77 -12.83 -38.04
CA ALA A 182 -86.73 -12.33 -39.41
C ALA A 182 -87.79 -11.25 -39.69
N ALA A 183 -88.17 -10.45 -38.68
CA ALA A 183 -88.97 -9.25 -38.90
C ALA A 183 -88.05 -8.05 -39.15
N ALA A 184 -88.06 -7.55 -40.37
CA ALA A 184 -87.41 -6.31 -40.79
C ALA A 184 -87.92 -5.10 -39.96
N PRO A 185 -87.09 -4.06 -39.74
CA PRO A 185 -87.42 -2.94 -38.88
C PRO A 185 -88.11 -1.83 -39.68
N ASP A 186 -89.31 -2.09 -40.22
CA ASP A 186 -90.10 -1.08 -40.93
C ASP A 186 -91.44 -0.86 -40.22
N ASP A 187 -91.39 -0.55 -38.92
CA ASP A 187 -92.55 0.01 -38.22
C ASP A 187 -92.46 1.55 -38.26
N PRO A 188 -93.23 2.23 -39.12
CA PRO A 188 -93.12 3.67 -39.35
C PRO A 188 -93.52 4.52 -38.13
N GLU A 189 -94.07 3.93 -37.07
CA GLU A 189 -94.38 4.61 -35.81
C GLU A 189 -93.29 4.45 -34.72
N LEU A 190 -92.30 3.59 -34.94
CA LEU A 190 -91.24 3.33 -33.96
C LEU A 190 -90.23 4.48 -33.89
N ALA A 191 -89.89 5.08 -35.03
CA ALA A 191 -88.99 6.25 -35.09
C ALA A 191 -89.56 7.48 -34.34
N PRO A 192 -90.81 7.93 -34.59
CA PRO A 192 -91.36 9.07 -33.86
C PRO A 192 -91.64 8.79 -32.38
N SER A 193 -91.86 7.53 -31.98
CA SER A 193 -92.02 7.18 -30.57
C SER A 193 -90.69 7.16 -29.81
N LEU A 194 -89.59 6.72 -30.46
CA LEU A 194 -88.23 6.84 -29.93
C LEU A 194 -87.77 8.29 -29.79
N GLU A 195 -88.08 9.17 -30.75
CA GLU A 195 -87.78 10.61 -30.64
C GLU A 195 -88.53 11.25 -29.46
N ARG A 196 -89.83 10.95 -29.28
CA ARG A 196 -90.59 11.43 -28.12
C ARG A 196 -90.03 10.92 -26.80
N PHE A 197 -89.54 9.67 -26.78
CA PHE A 197 -88.94 9.10 -25.57
C PHE A 197 -87.59 9.74 -25.24
N ALA A 198 -86.80 10.06 -26.27
CA ALA A 198 -85.55 10.79 -26.12
C ALA A 198 -85.80 12.23 -25.61
N GLU A 199 -86.79 12.95 -26.16
CA GLU A 199 -87.19 14.27 -25.64
C GLU A 199 -87.69 14.21 -24.19
N LEU A 200 -88.41 13.15 -23.81
CA LEU A 200 -88.84 12.96 -22.42
C LEU A 200 -87.66 12.69 -21.48
N LEU A 201 -86.67 11.93 -21.92
CA LEU A 201 -85.44 11.69 -21.16
C LEU A 201 -84.61 12.96 -21.02
N GLU A 202 -84.48 13.75 -22.07
CA GLU A 202 -83.77 15.04 -22.04
C GLU A 202 -84.46 16.05 -21.12
N ASN A 203 -85.80 16.13 -21.15
CA ASN A 203 -86.58 16.96 -20.24
C ASN A 203 -86.48 16.51 -18.78
N CYS A 204 -86.39 15.20 -18.53
CA CYS A 204 -86.18 14.66 -17.18
C CYS A 204 -84.76 14.95 -16.67
N ALA A 205 -83.74 14.85 -17.54
CA ALA A 205 -82.37 15.19 -17.21
C ALA A 205 -82.24 16.69 -16.90
N ALA A 206 -82.80 17.57 -17.74
CA ALA A 206 -82.80 19.02 -17.52
C ALA A 206 -83.50 19.42 -16.19
N LYS A 207 -84.58 18.70 -15.81
CA LYS A 207 -85.24 18.91 -14.51
C LYS A 207 -84.42 18.42 -13.32
N LEU A 208 -83.61 17.38 -13.47
CA LEU A 208 -82.72 16.90 -12.41
C LEU A 208 -81.50 17.83 -12.24
N GLU A 209 -80.96 18.35 -13.34
CA GLU A 209 -79.82 19.28 -13.30
C GLU A 209 -80.23 20.68 -12.80
N GLY A 210 -81.43 21.17 -13.15
CA GLY A 210 -81.95 22.46 -12.67
C GLY A 210 -82.33 22.52 -11.18
N VAL A 211 -82.40 21.38 -10.49
CA VAL A 211 -82.66 21.30 -9.03
C VAL A 211 -81.35 21.32 -8.23
N GLY A 212 -80.18 21.22 -8.88
CA GLY A 212 -78.86 21.22 -8.26
C GLY A 212 -78.19 22.59 -8.09
N GLU A 213 -78.73 23.68 -8.65
CA GLU A 213 -78.11 25.03 -8.62
C GLU A 213 -78.78 26.04 -7.66
N THR A 214 -79.66 25.60 -6.75
CA THR A 214 -80.18 26.47 -5.67
C THR A 214 -80.11 25.80 -4.30
N SER A 215 -78.91 25.54 -3.81
CA SER A 215 -78.54 25.52 -2.37
C SER A 215 -77.03 25.55 -2.20
#